data_AF-A0A0A5HMR3-F1
#
_entry.id   AF-A0A0A5HMR3-F1
#
_cell.length_a   1.000
_cell.length_b   1.000
_cell.length_c   1.000
_cell.angle_alpha   90.00
_cell.angle_beta   90.00
_cell.angle_gamma   90.00
#
_symmetry.space_group_name_H-M   'P 1'
#
loop_
_entity.id
_entity.type
_entity.pdbx_description
1 polymer ?
#
loop_
_entity_poly.entity_id
_entity_poly.type
_entity_poly.pdbx_seq_one_letter_code
_entity_poly.pdbx_strand_id
1 'polypeptide(L)'
;MPQSDVYRPLVRDGVMNTIIGSSNVYIDAAEAVMEAMHFAHVYNDDMYNGEISWTDVQLMQHTREQLRILSGTINRPGAEPFYIEIEKLPSKESLTIANKSQVTDEFRQQNTEIAIHFRNVLEDSDQTQDIFFH
;
A
#
# COMPACT_ATOMS: atom_id res chain seq x y z
N MET A 1 -7.89 -1.94 26.07
CA MET A 1 -7.95 -2.77 24.86
C MET A 1 -6.55 -2.83 24.30
N PRO A 2 -6.06 -3.98 23.80
CA PRO A 2 -4.78 -3.99 23.09
C PRO A 2 -4.84 -2.99 21.94
N GLN A 3 -3.77 -2.20 21.77
CA GLN A 3 -3.68 -1.21 20.72
C GLN A 3 -3.57 -1.99 19.40
N SER A 4 -4.64 -1.99 18.59
CA SER A 4 -4.60 -2.62 17.27
C SER A 4 -3.79 -1.74 16.34
N ASP A 5 -2.87 -2.34 15.59
CA ASP A 5 -2.20 -1.63 14.51
C ASP A 5 -3.18 -1.35 13.37
N VAL A 6 -2.99 -0.22 12.70
CA VAL A 6 -3.74 0.20 11.52
C VAL A 6 -2.76 0.56 10.40
N TYR A 7 -3.21 0.41 9.17
CA TYR A 7 -2.38 0.47 7.98
C TYR A 7 -2.78 1.68 7.15
N ARG A 8 -1.85 2.61 6.91
CA ARG A 8 -2.06 3.77 6.05
C ARG A 8 -1.49 3.47 4.65
N PRO A 9 -2.31 3.58 3.60
CA PRO A 9 -1.84 3.42 2.23
C PRO A 9 -1.19 4.70 1.72
N LEU A 10 0.01 4.54 1.16
CA LEU A 10 0.80 5.58 0.53
C LEU A 10 1.20 5.11 -0.88
N VAL A 11 1.19 6.04 -1.83
CA VAL A 11 1.59 5.87 -3.22
C VAL A 11 2.67 6.90 -3.49
N ARG A 12 3.84 6.46 -3.91
CA ARG A 12 4.92 7.33 -4.33
C ARG A 12 4.93 7.43 -5.84
N ASP A 13 4.79 8.64 -6.35
CA ASP A 13 5.05 8.95 -7.75
C ASP A 13 6.55 9.17 -7.93
N GLY A 14 7.23 8.27 -8.66
CA GLY A 14 8.65 8.41 -8.97
C GLY A 14 8.98 9.59 -9.87
N VAL A 15 8.03 10.07 -10.68
CA VAL A 15 8.21 11.21 -11.59
C VAL A 15 8.22 12.53 -10.82
N MET A 16 7.23 12.72 -9.93
CA MET A 16 7.13 13.95 -9.13
C MET A 16 7.91 13.87 -7.80
N ASN A 17 8.37 12.67 -7.42
CA ASN A 17 8.98 12.37 -6.13
C ASN A 17 8.09 12.79 -4.93
N THR A 18 6.78 12.59 -5.07
CA THR A 18 5.77 12.94 -4.06
C THR A 18 5.14 11.69 -3.47
N ILE A 19 4.73 11.78 -2.21
CA ILE A 19 3.87 10.77 -1.56
C ILE A 19 2.44 11.26 -1.63
N ILE A 20 1.55 10.39 -2.09
CA ILE A 20 0.12 10.60 -2.27
C ILE A 20 -0.57 9.47 -1.53
N GLY A 21 -1.53 9.74 -0.65
CA GLY A 21 -2.14 8.68 0.15
C GLY A 21 -3.53 9.02 0.63
N SER A 22 -4.24 7.99 1.09
CA SER A 22 -5.53 8.18 1.75
C SER A 22 -5.35 8.89 3.09
N SER A 23 -6.32 9.73 3.47
CA SER A 23 -6.42 10.20 4.85
C SER A 23 -6.91 9.10 5.80
N ASN A 24 -7.53 8.04 5.24
CA ASN A 24 -8.02 6.90 6.00
C ASN A 24 -6.88 5.93 6.35
N VAL A 25 -7.07 5.22 7.45
CA VAL A 25 -6.26 4.05 7.83
C VAL A 25 -7.16 2.82 7.88
N TYR A 26 -6.58 1.64 7.68
CA TYR A 26 -7.34 0.40 7.55
C TYR A 26 -6.95 -0.58 8.64
N ILE A 27 -7.91 -1.35 9.15
CA ILE A 27 -7.64 -2.41 10.14
C ILE A 27 -6.95 -3.60 9.47
N ASP A 28 -7.23 -3.83 8.19
CA ASP A 28 -6.66 -4.91 7.40
C ASP A 28 -5.62 -4.35 6.40
N ALA A 29 -4.43 -4.93 6.40
CA ALA A 29 -3.37 -4.49 5.49
C ALA A 29 -3.72 -4.80 4.03
N ALA A 30 -4.50 -5.85 3.75
CA ALA A 30 -4.96 -6.12 2.40
C ALA A 30 -5.89 -5.00 1.89
N GLU A 31 -6.78 -4.48 2.74
CA GLU A 31 -7.62 -3.33 2.38
C GLU A 31 -6.80 -2.06 2.16
N ALA A 32 -5.74 -1.83 2.94
CA ALA A 32 -4.82 -0.73 2.68
C ALA A 32 -4.10 -0.89 1.33
N VAL A 33 -3.58 -2.09 1.02
CA VAL A 33 -2.92 -2.36 -0.27
C VAL A 33 -3.89 -2.14 -1.44
N MET A 34 -5.12 -2.67 -1.35
CA MET A 34 -6.15 -2.44 -2.38
C MET A 34 -6.45 -0.96 -2.57
N GLU A 35 -6.58 -0.20 -1.48
CA GLU A 35 -6.81 1.24 -1.54
C GLU A 35 -5.63 1.96 -2.24
N ALA A 36 -4.38 1.60 -1.90
CA ALA A 36 -3.20 2.21 -2.51
C ALA A 36 -3.13 1.93 -4.03
N MET A 37 -3.44 0.70 -4.44
CA MET A 37 -3.52 0.34 -5.86
C MET A 37 -4.57 1.18 -6.58
N HIS A 38 -5.77 1.30 -6.02
CA HIS A 38 -6.82 2.12 -6.61
C HIS A 38 -6.45 3.60 -6.70
N PHE A 39 -5.81 4.17 -5.67
CA PHE A 39 -5.30 5.54 -5.74
C PHE A 39 -4.27 5.71 -6.86
N ALA A 40 -3.34 4.77 -6.98
CA ALA A 40 -2.33 4.82 -8.04
C ALA A 40 -2.99 4.80 -9.43
N HIS A 41 -4.00 3.95 -9.64
CA HIS A 41 -4.74 3.89 -10.89
C HIS A 41 -5.51 5.20 -11.19
N VAL A 42 -6.31 5.69 -10.24
CA VAL A 42 -7.07 6.94 -10.41
C VAL A 42 -6.13 8.12 -10.68
N TYR A 43 -5.05 8.24 -9.90
CA TYR A 43 -4.07 9.31 -10.07
C TYR A 43 -3.36 9.22 -11.44
N ASN A 44 -3.00 8.02 -11.87
CA ASN A 44 -2.39 7.81 -13.17
C ASN A 44 -3.35 8.12 -14.33
N ASP A 45 -4.62 7.75 -14.22
CA ASP A 45 -5.64 8.05 -15.22
C ASP A 45 -5.80 9.58 -15.37
N ASP A 46 -5.80 10.31 -14.25
CA ASP A 46 -5.91 11.77 -14.23
C ASP A 46 -4.65 12.49 -14.76
N MET A 47 -3.45 12.02 -14.39
CA MET A 47 -2.19 12.74 -14.66
C MET A 47 -1.48 12.32 -15.95
N TYR A 48 -1.52 11.02 -16.26
CA TYR A 48 -0.63 10.41 -17.25
C TYR A 48 -1.35 9.64 -18.35
N ASN A 49 -2.61 9.24 -18.12
CA ASN A 49 -3.45 8.48 -19.06
C ASN A 49 -2.75 7.22 -19.62
N GLY A 50 -1.98 6.54 -18.76
CA GLY A 50 -1.27 5.30 -19.08
C GLY A 50 -1.90 4.09 -18.40
N GLU A 51 -1.35 2.90 -18.60
CA GLU A 51 -1.67 1.73 -17.77
C GLU A 51 -0.54 1.49 -16.77
N ILE A 52 -0.90 1.13 -15.53
CA ILE A 52 0.06 0.66 -14.53
C ILE A 52 0.16 -0.85 -14.61
N SER A 53 1.35 -1.36 -14.88
CA SER A 53 1.66 -2.77 -14.69
C SER A 53 2.37 -2.96 -13.35
N TRP A 54 1.74 -3.71 -12.45
CA TRP A 54 2.29 -4.05 -11.15
C TRP A 54 3.28 -5.21 -11.27
N THR A 55 4.41 -5.08 -10.59
CA THR A 55 5.40 -6.14 -10.45
C THR A 55 5.69 -6.33 -8.97
N ASP A 56 5.89 -7.59 -8.57
CA ASP A 56 6.28 -7.93 -7.20
C ASP A 56 7.64 -7.30 -6.91
N VAL A 57 7.64 -6.27 -6.06
CA VAL A 57 8.87 -5.67 -5.57
C VAL A 57 8.96 -5.94 -4.08
N GLN A 58 10.12 -6.46 -3.70
CA GLN A 58 10.42 -6.91 -2.33
C GLN A 58 10.02 -5.86 -1.29
N LEU A 59 9.58 -6.36 -0.12
CA LEU A 59 9.46 -5.55 1.08
C LEU A 59 10.78 -4.83 1.35
N MET A 60 10.85 -3.56 0.98
CA MET A 60 11.95 -2.69 1.35
C MET A 60 11.45 -1.83 2.50
N GLN A 61 12.00 -2.08 3.68
CA GLN A 61 11.76 -1.26 4.85
C GLN A 61 12.54 0.05 4.66
N HIS A 62 11.85 1.12 4.27
CA HIS A 62 12.47 2.45 4.08
C HIS A 62 12.70 3.14 5.43
N THR A 63 11.82 2.90 6.39
CA THR A 63 11.92 3.28 7.81
C THR A 63 11.31 2.17 8.67
N ARG A 64 11.50 2.18 9.99
CA ARG A 64 10.96 1.14 10.89
C ARG A 64 9.45 0.89 10.71
N GLU A 65 8.70 1.87 10.20
CA GLU A 65 7.24 1.86 10.13
C GLU A 65 6.68 1.86 8.70
N GLN A 66 7.53 1.96 7.67
CA GLN A 66 7.11 2.06 6.26
C GLN A 66 7.68 0.92 5.42
N LEU A 67 6.79 0.13 4.87
CA LEU A 67 7.10 -1.03 4.05
C LEU A 67 6.71 -0.71 2.61
N ARG A 68 7.68 -0.71 1.69
CA ARG A 68 7.42 -0.65 0.24
C ARG A 68 7.04 -2.04 -0.25
N ILE A 69 5.93 -2.15 -0.98
CA ILE A 69 5.25 -3.43 -1.19
C ILE A 69 5.07 -3.77 -2.67
N LEU A 70 4.81 -2.76 -3.50
CA LEU A 70 4.59 -2.96 -4.93
C LEU A 70 5.32 -1.87 -5.69
N SER A 71 5.86 -2.23 -6.86
CA SER A 71 6.25 -1.24 -7.85
C SER A 71 5.43 -1.41 -9.12
N GLY A 72 4.89 -0.29 -9.59
CA GLY A 72 4.18 -0.21 -10.86
C GLY A 72 5.03 0.56 -11.86
N THR A 73 5.06 0.13 -13.11
CA THR A 73 5.62 0.97 -14.18
C THR A 73 4.48 1.47 -15.05
N ILE A 74 4.45 2.77 -15.32
CA ILE A 74 3.55 3.34 -16.32
C ILE A 74 4.01 2.87 -17.69
N ASN A 75 3.09 2.34 -18.51
CA ASN A 75 3.40 1.91 -19.87
C ASN A 75 3.69 3.11 -20.80
N ARG A 76 4.85 3.73 -20.60
CA ARG A 76 5.33 4.94 -21.28
C ARG A 76 6.86 4.90 -21.40
N PRO A 77 7.44 5.39 -22.51
CA PRO A 77 8.90 5.56 -22.62
C PRO A 77 9.46 6.49 -21.53
N GLY A 78 10.45 6.00 -20.76
CA GLY A 78 11.13 6.77 -19.72
C GLY A 78 10.26 7.11 -18.50
N ALA A 79 9.22 6.32 -18.21
CA ALA A 79 8.45 6.46 -16.99
C ALA A 79 9.27 5.99 -15.78
N GLU A 80 9.27 6.80 -14.71
CA GLU A 80 9.76 6.38 -13.41
C GLU A 80 8.70 5.48 -12.73
N PRO A 81 9.11 4.60 -11.80
CA PRO A 81 8.17 3.67 -11.18
C PRO A 81 7.23 4.39 -10.19
N PHE A 82 5.99 3.91 -10.12
CA PHE A 82 5.15 4.08 -8.96
C PHE A 82 5.54 3.08 -7.88
N TYR A 83 5.44 3.50 -6.61
CA TYR A 83 5.59 2.58 -5.49
C TYR A 83 4.39 2.65 -4.58
N ILE A 84 3.93 1.51 -4.08
CA ILE A 84 3.02 1.47 -2.95
C ILE A 84 3.84 1.24 -1.69
N GLU A 85 3.60 2.09 -0.70
CA GLU A 85 4.15 2.01 0.64
C GLU A 85 2.98 1.87 1.62
N ILE A 86 3.05 0.95 2.57
CA ILE A 86 2.08 0.86 3.65
C ILE A 86 2.79 1.24 4.95
N GLU A 87 2.24 2.24 5.61
CA GLU A 87 2.72 2.71 6.91
C GLU A 87 1.90 2.03 8.01
N LYS A 88 2.59 1.35 8.93
CA LYS A 88 1.96 0.69 10.08
C LYS A 88 1.95 1.65 11.25
N LEU A 89 0.76 1.94 11.79
CA LEU A 89 0.55 2.92 12.83
C LEU A 89 -0.17 2.30 14.03
N PRO A 90 0.19 2.69 15.26
CA PRO A 90 -0.63 2.34 16.41
C PRO A 90 -1.98 3.06 16.30
N SER A 91 -3.09 2.35 16.52
CA SER A 91 -4.42 2.97 16.55
C SER A 91 -4.49 4.10 17.60
N LYS A 92 -5.09 5.22 17.18
CA LYS A 92 -5.30 6.44 17.97
C LYS A 92 -6.69 7.01 17.64
N GLU A 93 -7.32 7.67 18.61
CA GLU A 93 -8.69 8.22 18.47
C GLU A 93 -8.84 9.27 17.35
N SER A 94 -7.75 9.91 16.93
CA SER A 94 -7.76 10.93 15.88
C SER A 94 -7.69 10.39 14.45
N LEU A 95 -7.54 9.07 14.27
CA LEU A 95 -7.46 8.45 12.95
C LEU A 95 -8.85 8.04 12.47
N THR A 96 -9.17 8.35 11.21
CA THR A 96 -10.37 7.81 10.56
C THR A 96 -10.08 6.38 10.11
N ILE A 97 -10.60 5.41 10.86
CA ILE A 97 -10.38 3.99 10.61
C ILE A 97 -11.48 3.46 9.69
N ALA A 98 -11.10 2.97 8.53
CA ALA A 98 -11.95 2.29 7.57
C ALA A 98 -11.78 0.76 7.68
N ASN A 99 -12.90 0.03 7.56
CA ASN A 99 -12.87 -1.43 7.54
C ASN A 99 -12.72 -1.99 6.13
N LYS A 100 -12.99 -1.18 5.10
CA LYS A 100 -13.00 -1.60 3.70
C LYS A 100 -12.60 -0.43 2.82
N SER A 101 -11.81 -0.72 1.80
CA SER A 101 -11.40 0.19 0.74
C SER A 101 -12.59 0.63 -0.13
N GLN A 102 -12.50 1.83 -0.71
CA GLN A 102 -13.49 2.39 -1.63
C GLN A 102 -13.33 1.90 -3.08
N VAL A 103 -12.39 0.98 -3.34
CA VAL A 103 -12.21 0.30 -4.62
C VAL A 103 -13.52 -0.31 -5.14
N THR A 104 -13.78 -0.22 -6.44
CA THR A 104 -14.92 -0.87 -7.13
C THR A 104 -14.85 -2.40 -7.07
N ASP A 105 -15.99 -3.09 -7.16
CA ASP A 105 -16.01 -4.56 -7.05
C ASP A 105 -15.19 -5.27 -8.15
N GLU A 106 -15.16 -4.72 -9.36
CA GLU A 106 -14.35 -5.26 -10.46
C GLU A 106 -12.85 -5.17 -10.16
N PHE A 107 -12.38 -3.99 -9.75
CA PHE A 107 -10.97 -3.79 -9.42
C PHE A 107 -10.57 -4.62 -8.19
N ARG A 108 -11.49 -4.77 -7.23
CA ARG A 108 -11.30 -5.67 -6.09
C ARG A 108 -11.13 -7.10 -6.54
N GLN A 109 -11.99 -7.61 -7.41
CA GLN A 109 -11.88 -8.99 -7.93
C GLN A 109 -10.52 -9.23 -8.61
N GLN A 110 -10.02 -8.26 -9.36
CA GLN A 110 -8.73 -8.36 -10.06
C GLN A 110 -7.53 -8.35 -9.11
N ASN A 111 -7.60 -7.60 -8.00
CA ASN A 111 -6.43 -7.31 -7.16
C ASN A 111 -6.46 -7.96 -5.77
N THR A 112 -7.53 -8.70 -5.44
CA THR A 112 -7.69 -9.34 -4.12
C THR A 112 -6.54 -10.31 -3.81
N GLU A 113 -6.14 -11.16 -4.75
CA GLU A 113 -5.08 -12.14 -4.53
C GLU A 113 -3.73 -11.47 -4.25
N ILE A 114 -3.43 -10.40 -5.00
CA ILE A 114 -2.23 -9.57 -4.82
C ILE A 114 -2.26 -8.94 -3.42
N ALA A 115 -3.36 -8.31 -3.04
CA ALA A 115 -3.49 -7.66 -1.74
C ALA A 115 -3.39 -8.65 -0.56
N ILE A 116 -3.96 -9.85 -0.69
CA ILE A 116 -3.85 -10.91 0.33
C ILE A 116 -2.41 -11.41 0.43
N HIS A 117 -1.73 -11.64 -0.71
CA HIS A 117 -0.33 -12.04 -0.73
C HIS A 117 0.53 -11.07 0.08
N PHE A 118 0.35 -9.77 -0.14
CA PHE A 118 1.12 -8.75 0.57
C PHE A 118 0.76 -8.57 2.03
N ARG A 119 -0.51 -8.73 2.42
CA ARG A 119 -0.87 -8.77 3.83
C ARG A 119 -0.10 -9.85 4.57
N ASN A 120 -0.05 -11.07 4.04
CA ASN A 120 0.67 -12.17 4.69
C ASN A 120 2.16 -11.85 4.82
N VAL A 121 2.76 -11.28 3.77
CA VAL A 121 4.15 -10.85 3.75
C VAL A 121 4.44 -9.75 4.80
N LEU A 122 3.50 -8.82 5.03
CA LEU A 122 3.57 -7.82 6.09
C LEU A 122 3.49 -8.44 7.49
N GLU A 123 2.55 -9.34 7.72
CA GLU A 123 2.34 -10.02 9.01
C GLU A 123 3.53 -10.94 9.37
N ASP A 124 4.13 -11.63 8.39
CA ASP A 124 5.30 -12.48 8.59
C ASP A 124 6.58 -11.67 8.88
N SER A 125 6.65 -10.43 8.37
CA SER A 125 7.78 -9.53 8.64
C SER A 125 7.85 -9.08 10.10
N ASP A 126 6.70 -8.99 10.79
CA ASP A 126 6.63 -8.73 12.23
C ASP A 126 7.13 -9.93 13.04
N GLN A 127 6.78 -11.16 12.65
CA GLN A 127 7.22 -12.37 13.37
C GLN A 127 8.73 -12.58 13.33
N THR A 128 9.39 -12.15 12.26
CA THR A 128 10.85 -12.31 12.13
C THR A 128 11.61 -11.34 13.05
N GLN A 129 11.00 -10.20 13.44
CA GLN A 129 11.64 -9.20 14.30
C GLN A 129 11.57 -9.57 15.79
N ASP A 130 10.51 -10.27 16.23
CA ASP A 130 10.39 -10.71 17.64
C ASP A 130 11.42 -11.80 18.02
N ILE A 131 11.93 -12.57 17.05
CA ILE A 131 12.88 -13.67 17.32
C ILE A 131 14.31 -13.14 17.58
N PHE A 132 14.63 -11.92 17.16
CA PHE A 132 15.96 -11.31 17.33
C PHE A 132 16.12 -10.48 18.62
N PHE A 133 15.10 -10.42 19.48
CA PHE A 133 15.12 -9.67 20.74
C PHE A 133 14.89 -10.53 22.00
N HIS A 134 15.24 -11.82 21.99
CA HIS A 134 15.30 -12.68 23.19
C HIS A 134 16.67 -13.32 23.40
#